data_AF-A0A7X8I7S8-F1
#
_entry.id   AF-A0A7X8I7S8-F1
#
_cell.length_a   1.000
_cell.length_b   1.000
_cell.length_c   1.000
_cell.angle_alpha   90.00
_cell.angle_beta   90.00
_cell.angle_gamma   90.00
#
_symmetry.space_group_name_H-M   'P 1'
#
loop_
_entity.id
_entity.type
_entity.pdbx_description
1 polymer ?
#
loop_
_entity_poly.entity_id
_entity_poly.type
_entity_poly.pdbx_seq_one_letter_code
_entity_poly.pdbx_strand_id
1 'polypeptide(L)' 'MKNITLSMDKEMLRRGRDYARRHNISFNALVRRLVEQTVCEDSTQWIDETFSLMDDAKASSGGKKWSRDELHRD' A
#
# COMPACT_ATOMS: atom_id res chain seq x y z
N MET A 1 -7.31 -17.69 -13.12
CA MET A 1 -8.11 -16.48 -12.84
C MET A 1 -9.59 -16.86 -12.87
N LYS A 2 -10.41 -16.32 -11.97
CA LYS A 2 -11.88 -16.47 -11.98
C LYS A 2 -12.51 -15.18 -12.49
N ASN A 3 -13.56 -15.28 -13.29
CA ASN A 3 -14.33 -14.12 -13.75
C ASN A 3 -15.36 -13.75 -12.70
N ILE A 4 -15.57 -12.45 -12.49
CA ILE A 4 -16.64 -11.92 -11.65
C ILE A 4 -17.60 -11.13 -12.52
N THR A 5 -18.90 -11.26 -12.23
CA THR A 5 -19.96 -10.44 -12.83
C THR A 5 -20.36 -9.39 -11.81
N LEU A 6 -20.23 -8.13 -12.16
CA LEU A 6 -20.56 -6.98 -11.31
C LEU A 6 -21.69 -6.17 -11.95
N SER A 7 -22.77 -6.00 -11.21
CA SER A 7 -23.85 -5.08 -11.57
C SER A 7 -23.48 -3.67 -11.11
N MET A 8 -23.56 -2.69 -12.01
CA MET A 8 -23.29 -1.29 -11.70
C MET A 8 -24.07 -0.36 -12.63
N ASP A 9 -24.28 0.87 -12.16
CA ASP A 9 -24.88 1.91 -12.97
C ASP A 9 -24.08 2.16 -14.26
N LYS A 10 -24.78 2.43 -15.37
CA LYS A 10 -24.16 2.58 -16.70
C LYS A 10 -23.24 3.79 -16.76
N GLU A 11 -23.61 4.88 -16.12
CA GLU A 11 -22.80 6.10 -16.10
C GLU A 11 -21.57 5.91 -15.21
N MET A 12 -21.72 5.22 -14.08
CA MET A 12 -20.57 4.86 -13.24
C MET A 12 -19.57 3.96 -13.98
N LEU A 13 -20.06 2.97 -14.73
CA LEU A 13 -19.20 2.10 -15.55
C LEU A 13 -18.45 2.89 -16.63
N ARG A 14 -19.10 3.88 -17.26
CA ARG A 14 -18.47 4.76 -18.24
C ARG A 14 -17.35 5.57 -17.59
N ARG A 15 -17.64 6.25 -16.48
CA ARG A 15 -16.67 7.06 -15.72
C ARG A 15 -15.48 6.22 -15.24
N GLY A 16 -15.73 5.01 -14.75
CA GLY A 16 -14.70 4.08 -14.32
C GLY A 16 -13.77 3.65 -15.44
N ARG A 17 -14.30 3.36 -16.64
CA ARG A 17 -13.49 3.04 -17.82
C ARG A 17 -12.65 4.24 -18.28
N ASP A 18 -13.22 5.44 -18.27
CA ASP A 18 -12.50 6.65 -18.66
C ASP A 18 -11.37 6.97 -17.69
N TYR A 19 -11.61 6.79 -16.39
CA TYR A 19 -10.56 6.89 -15.36
C TYR A 19 -9.43 5.89 -15.63
N ALA A 20 -9.76 4.60 -15.78
CA ALA A 20 -8.76 3.57 -16.04
C ALA A 20 -7.91 3.88 -17.29
N ARG A 21 -8.56 4.36 -18.37
CA ARG A 21 -7.88 4.78 -19.62
C ARG A 21 -6.92 5.93 -19.38
N ARG A 22 -7.33 6.97 -18.65
CA ARG A 22 -6.45 8.12 -18.31
C ARG A 22 -5.21 7.70 -17.52
N HIS A 23 -5.32 6.63 -16.74
CA HIS A 23 -4.24 6.05 -15.95
C HIS A 23 -3.51 4.90 -16.66
N ASN A 24 -3.72 4.70 -17.97
CA ASN A 24 -3.09 3.65 -18.78
C ASN A 24 -3.28 2.22 -18.23
N ILE A 25 -4.43 1.95 -17.61
CA ILE A 25 -4.79 0.61 -17.11
C ILE A 25 -6.16 0.16 -17.63
N SER A 26 -6.40 -1.14 -17.63
CA SER A 26 -7.74 -1.66 -17.92
C SER A 26 -8.69 -1.45 -16.73
N PHE A 27 -9.99 -1.31 -16.99
CA PHE A 27 -10.98 -1.26 -15.91
C PHE A 27 -10.94 -2.51 -15.02
N ASN A 28 -10.66 -3.67 -15.61
CA ASN A 28 -10.53 -4.91 -14.85
C ASN A 28 -9.28 -4.90 -13.94
N ALA A 29 -8.17 -4.29 -14.39
CA ALA A 29 -6.98 -4.08 -13.55
C ALA A 29 -7.26 -3.09 -12.41
N LEU A 30 -8.03 -2.03 -12.65
CA LEU A 30 -8.50 -1.12 -11.62
C LEU A 30 -9.33 -1.85 -10.55
N VAL A 31 -10.31 -2.65 -10.96
CA VAL A 31 -11.14 -3.43 -10.03
C VAL A 31 -10.29 -4.37 -9.18
N ARG A 32 -9.35 -5.10 -9.80
CA ARG A 32 -8.45 -6.00 -9.04
C ARG A 32 -7.62 -5.25 -8.02
N ARG A 33 -7.02 -4.12 -8.41
CA ARG A 33 -6.21 -3.30 -7.50
C ARG A 33 -7.04 -2.79 -6.32
N LEU A 34 -8.26 -2.33 -6.57
CA LEU A 34 -9.14 -1.85 -5.49
C LEU A 34 -9.54 -3.00 -4.56
N VAL A 35 -9.88 -4.18 -5.10
CA VAL A 35 -10.18 -5.36 -4.29
C VAL A 35 -8.97 -5.76 -3.45
N GLU A 36 -7.78 -5.82 -4.05
CA GLU A 36 -6.51 -6.13 -3.37
C GLU A 36 -6.23 -5.11 -2.26
N GLN A 37 -6.37 -3.81 -2.52
CA GLN A 37 -6.19 -2.78 -1.51
C GLN A 37 -7.19 -2.95 -0.35
N THR A 38 -8.46 -3.22 -0.64
CA THR A 38 -9.48 -3.38 0.41
C THR A 38 -9.30 -4.65 1.23
N VAL A 39 -8.88 -5.77 0.63
CA VAL A 39 -8.69 -7.04 1.37
C VAL A 39 -7.32 -7.17 2.00
N CYS A 40 -6.31 -6.46 1.49
CA CYS A 40 -4.97 -6.38 2.06
C CYS A 40 -4.78 -5.15 2.96
N GLU A 41 -5.81 -4.32 3.15
CA GLU A 41 -5.89 -3.34 4.24
C GLU A 41 -6.12 -4.08 5.59
N ASP A 42 -5.07 -4.79 5.98
CA ASP A 42 -4.65 -5.00 7.37
C ASP A 42 -3.19 -4.53 7.53
N SER A 43 -2.74 -3.59 6.67
CA SER A 43 -1.37 -3.09 6.73
C SER A 43 -1.12 -2.13 7.91
N THR A 44 -2.12 -1.67 8.66
CA THR A 44 -1.83 -1.10 9.99
C THR A 44 -1.20 -2.13 10.93
N GLN A 45 -1.38 -3.43 10.69
CA GLN A 45 -0.66 -4.43 11.46
C GLN A 45 0.86 -4.32 11.31
N TRP A 46 1.40 -3.96 10.14
CA TRP A 46 2.86 -3.84 10.00
C TRP A 46 3.41 -2.68 10.83
N ILE A 47 2.67 -1.58 11.01
CA ILE A 47 3.15 -0.45 11.81
C ILE A 47 3.16 -0.82 13.29
N ASP A 48 2.11 -1.49 13.76
CA ASP A 48 2.01 -1.97 15.14
C ASP A 48 3.05 -3.07 15.43
N GLU A 49 3.25 -4.01 14.50
CA GLU A 49 4.31 -5.03 14.56
C GLU A 49 5.70 -4.41 14.55
N THR A 50 5.92 -3.37 13.75
CA THR A 50 7.20 -2.66 13.70
C THR A 50 7.51 -2.00 15.04
N PHE A 51 6.54 -1.31 15.64
CA PHE A 51 6.72 -0.72 16.97
C PHE A 51 6.91 -1.77 18.05
N SER A 52 6.15 -2.88 18.00
CA SER A 52 6.34 -4.01 18.92
C SER A 52 7.75 -4.60 18.85
N LEU A 53 8.28 -4.82 17.65
CA LEU A 53 9.65 -5.31 17.46
C LEU A 53 10.72 -4.30 17.94
N MET A 54 10.48 -3.00 17.75
CA MET A 54 11.38 -1.94 18.25
C MET A 54 11.39 -1.89 19.78
N ASP A 55 10.23 -2.00 20.42
CA ASP A 55 10.09 -2.02 21.88
C ASP A 55 10.75 -3.28 22.47
N ASP A 56 10.54 -4.45 21.85
CA ASP A 56 11.15 -5.73 22.25
C ASP A 56 12.67 -5.75 22.07
N ALA A 57 13.20 -5.06 21.06
CA ALA A 57 14.63 -4.99 20.81
C ALA A 57 15.39 -4.28 21.94
N LYS A 58 14.70 -3.50 22.80
CA LYS A 58 15.29 -2.71 23.89
C LYS A 58 16.51 -1.90 23.44
N ALA A 59 16.49 -1.47 22.17
CA ALA A 59 17.62 -0.81 21.55
C ALA A 59 17.78 0.60 22.15
N SER A 60 19.02 0.96 22.48
CA SER A 60 19.35 2.28 22.98
C SER A 60 20.58 2.78 22.25
N SER A 61 20.52 4.02 21.75
CA SER A 61 21.70 4.69 21.19
C SER A 61 22.72 5.07 22.26
N GLY A 62 22.37 4.97 23.55
CA GLY A 62 23.22 5.42 24.65
C GLY A 62 23.59 6.90 24.55
N GLY A 63 22.77 7.72 23.88
CA GLY A 63 23.05 9.12 23.62
C GLY A 63 24.02 9.38 22.47
N LYS A 64 24.48 8.34 21.76
CA LYS A 64 25.28 8.51 20.53
C LYS A 64 24.42 9.18 19.47
N LYS A 65 25.00 10.19 18.84
CA LYS A 65 24.46 10.90 17.68
C LYS A 65 25.42 10.68 16.54
N TRP A 66 24.88 10.61 15.33
CA TRP A 66 25.67 10.54 14.12
C TRP A 66 25.23 11.68 13.21
N SER A 67 26.22 12.31 12.58
CA SER A 67 26.02 13.18 11.44
C SER A 67 25.80 12.34 10.18
N ARG A 68 25.18 12.97 9.17
CA ARG A 68 24.99 12.33 7.87
C ARG A 68 26.32 11.85 7.28
N ASP A 69 27.37 12.67 7.35
CA ASP A 69 28.68 12.33 6.77
C ASP A 69 29.39 11.17 7.51
N GLU A 70 29.04 10.91 8.77
CA GLU A 70 29.51 9.73 9.51
C GLU A 70 28.79 8.45 9.08
N LEU A 71 27.52 8.54 8.70
CA LEU A 71 26.73 7.39 8.21
C LEU A 71 27.03 7.02 6.75
N HIS A 72 27.58 7.95 5.96
CA HIS A 72 27.91 7.75 4.54
C HIS A 72 29.36 7.33 4.31
N ARG A 73 30.17 7.13 5.36
CA ARG A 73 31.54 6.62 5.26
C ARG A 73 31.54 5.09 5.39
N ASP A 74 31.13 4.42 4.32
CA ASP A 74 31.41 3.01 4.01
C ASP A 74 31.84 2.89 2.55
#